data_AF-A0AAD7ZK11-F1
#
_entry.id   AF-A0AAD7ZK11-F1
#
_cell.length_a   1.000
_cell.length_b   1.000
_cell.length_c   1.000
_cell.angle_alpha   90.00
_cell.angle_beta   90.00
_cell.angle_gamma   90.00
#
_symmetry.space_group_name_H-M   'P 1'
#
loop_
_entity.id
_entity.type
_entity.pdbx_description
1 polymer ?
#
loop_
_entity_poly.entity_id
_entity_poly.type
_entity_poly.pdbx_seq_one_letter_code
_entity_poly.pdbx_strand_id
1 'polypeptide(L)'
;MKVYRIFMVGIKEFYRDMKYYFKIYRRLTNIPDGFKRLTRKEIELYLQMPKDMIRVAPMLILSTLPFANYVVFPLVYLFPRQLLCQHFWTLQQRTEFAMLRQRNKLYNYKPVFRCLQAQLDTVIGREEYDNWANILGLLGSGLHPKADDIIRSAELFRGDPYHFSYLYTGHVKSLLHMHGMHTGWRRRKRLAERASVLQEIDFAIEREGGLDKLTQEELRQACFIRGLNPINNE
;
A
#
# COMPACT_ATOMS: atom_id res chain seq x y z
N MET A 1 13.20 5.71 -31.28
CA MET A 1 14.28 6.07 -30.30
C MET A 1 13.78 6.35 -28.88
N LYS A 2 12.66 7.07 -28.66
CA LYS A 2 12.17 7.40 -27.29
C LYS A 2 11.81 6.16 -26.43
N VAL A 3 11.09 5.19 -26.99
CA VAL A 3 10.67 3.96 -26.28
C VAL A 3 11.85 3.09 -25.85
N TYR A 4 12.80 2.86 -26.76
CA TYR A 4 14.03 2.12 -26.46
C TYR A 4 14.82 2.77 -25.32
N ARG A 5 14.97 4.10 -25.34
CA ARG A 5 15.66 4.83 -24.26
C ARG A 5 14.95 4.65 -22.91
N ILE A 6 13.62 4.77 -22.87
CA ILE A 6 12.83 4.55 -21.64
C ILE A 6 13.05 3.13 -21.12
N PHE A 7 13.04 2.13 -22.01
CA PHE A 7 13.23 0.74 -21.62
C PHE A 7 14.64 0.46 -21.11
N MET A 8 15.69 0.96 -21.77
CA MET A 8 17.08 0.79 -21.34
C MET A 8 17.35 1.48 -20.00
N VAL A 9 16.81 2.69 -19.79
CA VAL A 9 16.86 3.36 -18.49
C VAL A 9 16.12 2.51 -17.44
N GLY A 10 14.93 2.00 -17.77
CA GLY A 10 14.15 1.14 -16.89
C GLY A 10 14.88 -0.14 -16.48
N ILE A 11 15.56 -0.83 -17.41
CA ILE A 11 16.40 -2.01 -17.09
C ILE A 11 17.50 -1.63 -16.11
N LYS A 12 18.21 -0.53 -16.36
CA LYS A 12 19.34 -0.10 -15.52
C LYS A 12 18.86 0.23 -14.10
N GLU A 13 17.75 0.96 -13.98
CA GLU A 13 17.16 1.28 -12.68
C GLU A 13 16.64 0.03 -11.97
N PHE A 14 15.91 -0.85 -12.67
CA PHE A 14 15.39 -2.10 -12.13
C PHE A 14 16.52 -3.00 -11.62
N TYR A 15 17.61 -3.16 -12.38
CA TYR A 15 18.76 -3.98 -11.98
C TYR A 15 19.46 -3.42 -10.75
N ARG A 16 19.65 -2.09 -10.68
CA ARG A 16 20.21 -1.41 -9.50
C ARG A 16 19.37 -1.68 -8.27
N ASP A 17 18.06 -1.49 -8.39
CA ASP A 17 17.09 -1.63 -7.32
C ASP A 17 16.96 -3.10 -6.87
N MET A 18 17.03 -4.06 -7.81
CA MET A 18 17.07 -5.49 -7.51
C MET A 18 18.34 -5.88 -6.75
N LYS A 19 19.51 -5.39 -7.17
CA LYS A 19 20.78 -5.61 -6.44
C LYS A 19 20.69 -5.03 -5.02
N TYR A 20 20.09 -3.86 -4.89
CA TYR A 20 19.93 -3.20 -3.59
C TYR A 20 18.93 -3.93 -2.69
N TYR A 21 17.82 -4.43 -3.25
CA TYR A 21 16.89 -5.32 -2.56
C TYR A 21 17.60 -6.54 -1.95
N PHE A 22 18.44 -7.25 -2.71
CA PHE A 22 19.17 -8.40 -2.17
C PHE A 22 20.16 -8.01 -1.06
N LYS A 23 20.75 -6.81 -1.12
CA LYS A 23 21.59 -6.28 -0.03
C LYS A 23 20.76 -6.06 1.24
N ILE A 24 19.57 -5.48 1.12
CA ILE A 24 18.65 -5.26 2.25
C ILE A 24 18.17 -6.61 2.81
N TYR A 25 17.77 -7.53 1.94
CA TYR A 25 17.31 -8.87 2.34
C TYR A 25 18.35 -9.62 3.18
N ARG A 26 19.62 -9.63 2.73
CA ARG A 26 20.72 -10.23 3.51
C ARG A 26 20.92 -9.54 4.86
N ARG A 27 20.83 -8.21 4.91
CA ARG A 27 20.95 -7.44 6.16
C ARG A 27 19.84 -7.81 7.14
N LEU A 28 18.59 -7.90 6.68
CA LEU A 28 17.44 -8.28 7.51
C LEU A 28 17.51 -9.72 8.00
N THR A 29 18.07 -10.62 7.20
CA THR A 29 18.24 -12.04 7.60
C THR A 29 19.31 -12.18 8.67
N ASN A 30 20.33 -11.31 8.66
CA ASN A 30 21.49 -11.39 9.55
C ASN A 30 21.36 -10.55 10.84
N ILE A 31 20.34 -9.69 10.95
CA ILE A 31 20.19 -8.76 12.08
C ILE A 31 18.81 -8.93 12.73
N PRO A 32 18.72 -9.15 14.05
CA PRO A 32 17.45 -9.35 14.75
C PRO A 32 16.56 -8.09 14.82
N ASP A 33 17.13 -6.90 14.56
CA ASP A 33 16.45 -5.61 14.68
C ASP A 33 15.41 -5.31 13.58
N GLY A 34 15.27 -6.18 12.58
CA GLY A 34 14.26 -6.04 11.52
C GLY A 34 14.35 -4.69 10.79
N PHE A 35 13.21 -4.00 10.63
CA PHE A 35 13.11 -2.73 9.88
C PHE A 35 13.68 -1.51 10.62
N LYS A 36 14.00 -1.60 11.91
CA LYS A 36 14.35 -0.45 12.76
C LYS A 36 15.57 0.34 12.29
N ARG A 37 16.49 -0.32 11.58
CA ARG A 37 17.73 0.30 11.04
C ARG A 37 17.64 0.66 9.57
N LEU A 38 16.51 0.40 8.93
CA LEU A 38 16.31 0.72 7.51
C LEU A 38 15.78 2.14 7.36
N THR A 39 16.22 2.78 6.28
CA THR A 39 15.63 4.02 5.79
C THR A 39 14.25 3.76 5.20
N ARG A 40 13.41 4.78 5.12
CA ARG A 40 12.08 4.70 4.50
C ARG A 40 12.17 4.12 3.09
N LYS A 41 13.12 4.61 2.28
CA LYS A 41 13.33 4.14 0.90
C LYS A 41 13.72 2.67 0.85
N GLU A 42 14.54 2.19 1.79
CA GLU A 42 14.88 0.77 1.88
C GLU A 42 13.65 -0.08 2.23
N ILE A 43 12.80 0.36 3.16
CA ILE A 43 11.56 -0.34 3.52
C ILE A 43 10.62 -0.40 2.31
N GLU A 44 10.36 0.73 1.65
CA GLU A 44 9.51 0.80 0.46
C GLU A 44 10.03 -0.11 -0.66
N LEU A 45 11.33 -0.07 -0.93
CA LEU A 45 11.98 -0.91 -1.93
C LEU A 45 11.85 -2.40 -1.58
N TYR A 46 12.08 -2.76 -0.33
CA TYR A 46 11.98 -4.14 0.15
C TYR A 46 10.60 -4.74 -0.12
N LEU A 47 9.54 -3.94 0.04
CA LEU A 47 8.15 -4.37 -0.15
C LEU A 47 7.73 -4.38 -1.62
N GLN A 48 8.31 -3.49 -2.42
CA GLN A 48 7.93 -3.30 -3.80
C GLN A 48 8.65 -4.29 -4.73
N MET A 49 9.95 -4.49 -4.57
CA MET A 49 10.76 -5.25 -5.53
C MET A 49 10.29 -6.67 -5.79
N PRO A 50 9.86 -7.48 -4.79
CA PRO A 50 9.32 -8.81 -5.07
C PRO A 50 8.13 -8.79 -6.03
N LYS A 51 7.25 -7.80 -5.91
CA LYS A 51 6.08 -7.64 -6.78
C LYS A 51 6.49 -7.24 -8.19
N ASP A 52 7.46 -6.34 -8.29
CA ASP A 52 7.98 -5.88 -9.58
C ASP A 52 8.72 -7.00 -10.31
N MET A 53 9.50 -7.81 -9.60
CA MET A 53 10.16 -9.01 -10.16
C MET A 53 9.16 -10.03 -10.69
N ILE A 54 8.12 -10.37 -9.91
CA ILE A 54 7.06 -11.31 -10.34
C ILE A 54 6.34 -10.76 -11.58
N ARG A 55 6.13 -9.45 -11.67
CA ARG A 55 5.45 -8.84 -12.81
C ARG A 55 6.30 -8.89 -14.09
N VAL A 56 7.60 -8.67 -13.98
CA VAL A 56 8.51 -8.59 -15.14
C VAL A 56 9.03 -9.97 -15.57
N ALA A 57 9.13 -10.94 -14.65
CA ALA A 57 9.69 -12.27 -14.93
C ALA A 57 9.03 -13.02 -16.11
N PRO A 58 7.69 -13.05 -16.28
CA PRO A 58 7.07 -13.74 -17.42
C PRO A 58 7.54 -13.16 -18.76
N MET A 59 7.67 -11.83 -18.85
CA MET A 59 8.12 -11.16 -20.07
C MET A 59 9.58 -11.47 -20.37
N LEU A 60 10.43 -11.54 -19.34
CA LEU A 60 11.83 -11.94 -19.50
C LEU A 60 11.95 -13.39 -19.97
N ILE A 61 11.21 -14.31 -19.37
CA ILE A 61 11.21 -15.73 -19.76
C ILE A 61 10.71 -15.89 -21.20
N LEU A 62 9.62 -15.21 -21.57
CA LEU A 62 9.12 -15.26 -22.95
C LEU A 62 10.12 -14.66 -23.95
N SER A 63 10.83 -13.59 -23.57
CA SER A 63 11.79 -12.93 -24.47
C SER A 63 13.00 -13.79 -24.87
N THR A 64 13.31 -14.85 -24.12
CA THR A 64 14.41 -15.77 -24.47
C THR A 64 14.02 -16.75 -25.58
N LEU A 65 12.73 -16.93 -25.84
CA LEU A 65 12.25 -17.82 -26.88
C LEU A 65 12.38 -17.15 -28.26
N PRO A 66 12.84 -17.89 -29.29
CA PRO A 66 12.85 -17.37 -30.66
C PRO A 66 11.42 -17.00 -31.09
N PHE A 67 11.28 -15.92 -31.86
CA PHE A 67 10.01 -15.37 -32.36
C PHE A 67 9.03 -14.80 -31.29
N ALA A 68 9.20 -15.10 -30.01
CA ALA A 68 8.30 -14.59 -28.96
C ALA A 68 8.34 -13.06 -28.84
N ASN A 69 9.45 -12.42 -29.24
CA ASN A 69 9.59 -10.96 -29.29
C ASN A 69 8.49 -10.28 -30.13
N TYR A 70 8.02 -10.92 -31.20
CA TYR A 70 6.94 -10.40 -32.05
C TYR A 70 5.57 -10.37 -31.35
N VAL A 71 5.39 -11.17 -30.30
CA VAL A 71 4.17 -11.20 -29.48
C VAL A 71 4.35 -10.37 -28.21
N VAL A 72 5.52 -10.46 -27.58
CA VAL A 72 5.87 -9.78 -26.32
C VAL A 72 5.80 -8.26 -26.46
N PHE A 73 6.39 -7.67 -27.50
CA PHE A 73 6.41 -6.21 -27.63
C PHE A 73 5.01 -5.60 -27.82
N PRO A 74 4.13 -6.14 -28.71
CA PRO A 74 2.75 -5.69 -28.78
C PRO A 74 1.99 -5.81 -27.45
N LEU A 75 2.15 -6.94 -26.73
CA LEU A 75 1.48 -7.13 -25.44
C LEU A 75 1.91 -6.10 -24.41
N VAL A 76 3.21 -5.83 -24.30
CA VAL A 76 3.76 -4.82 -23.39
C VAL A 76 3.24 -3.42 -23.72
N TYR A 77 3.12 -3.11 -25.01
CA TYR A 77 2.58 -1.83 -25.46
C TYR A 77 1.08 -1.68 -25.14
N LEU A 78 0.29 -2.74 -25.31
CA LEU A 78 -1.15 -2.74 -25.05
C LEU A 78 -1.51 -2.84 -23.56
N PHE A 79 -0.70 -3.54 -22.76
CA PHE A 79 -0.97 -3.82 -21.34
C PHE A 79 0.18 -3.40 -20.40
N PRO A 80 0.66 -2.14 -20.47
CA PRO A 80 1.83 -1.69 -19.71
C PRO A 80 1.62 -1.76 -18.20
N ARG A 81 0.39 -1.56 -17.70
CA ARG A 81 0.09 -1.60 -16.26
C ARG A 81 0.21 -3.01 -15.67
N GLN A 82 -0.16 -4.02 -16.45
CA GLN A 82 -0.22 -5.42 -16.05
C GLN A 82 1.15 -6.10 -16.20
N LEU A 83 1.87 -5.79 -17.27
CA LEU A 83 3.10 -6.49 -17.66
C LEU A 83 4.39 -5.77 -17.26
N LEU A 84 4.33 -4.47 -16.95
CA LEU A 84 5.50 -3.69 -16.55
C LEU A 84 5.41 -3.19 -15.10
N CYS A 85 6.57 -3.00 -14.47
CA CYS A 85 6.70 -2.28 -13.21
C CYS A 85 6.99 -0.79 -13.42
N GLN A 86 7.04 -0.03 -12.31
CA GLN A 86 7.19 1.42 -12.36
C GLN A 86 8.43 1.91 -13.13
N HIS A 87 9.51 1.12 -13.12
CA HIS A 87 10.78 1.44 -13.80
C HIS A 87 10.62 1.64 -15.30
N PHE A 88 9.61 1.02 -15.91
CA PHE A 88 9.38 1.07 -17.36
C PHE A 88 8.22 2.00 -17.75
N TRP A 89 7.53 2.59 -16.79
CA TRP A 89 6.42 3.50 -17.05
C TRP A 89 6.91 4.92 -17.29
N THR A 90 6.26 5.61 -18.24
CA THR A 90 6.44 7.06 -18.41
C THR A 90 5.94 7.81 -17.17
N LEU A 91 6.37 9.06 -17.00
CA LEU A 91 5.88 9.90 -15.89
C LEU A 91 4.35 10.04 -15.90
N GLN A 92 3.77 10.21 -17.10
CA GLN A 92 2.32 10.25 -17.29
C GLN A 92 1.65 8.94 -16.84
N GLN A 93 2.15 7.79 -17.29
CA GLN A 93 1.63 6.47 -16.89
C GLN A 93 1.73 6.25 -15.38
N ARG A 94 2.83 6.68 -14.73
CA ARG A 94 2.98 6.58 -13.27
C ARG A 94 1.86 7.33 -12.55
N THR A 95 1.54 8.54 -12.98
CA THR A 95 0.46 9.36 -12.40
C THR A 95 -0.91 8.75 -12.66
N GLU A 96 -1.22 8.39 -13.91
CA GLU A 96 -2.49 7.77 -14.29
C GLU A 96 -2.74 6.46 -13.54
N PHE A 97 -1.73 5.58 -13.46
CA PHE A 97 -1.87 4.32 -12.74
C PHE A 97 -1.93 4.51 -11.23
N ALA A 98 -1.29 5.54 -10.67
CA ALA A 98 -1.44 5.90 -9.27
C ALA A 98 -2.88 6.35 -8.96
N MET A 99 -3.45 7.22 -9.80
CA MET A 99 -4.85 7.67 -9.71
C MET A 99 -5.82 6.49 -9.80
N LEU A 100 -5.63 5.60 -10.77
CA LEU A 100 -6.47 4.41 -10.92
C LEU A 100 -6.41 3.50 -9.69
N ARG A 101 -5.21 3.29 -9.14
CA ARG A 101 -5.04 2.53 -7.89
C ARG A 101 -5.78 3.21 -6.74
N GLN A 102 -5.69 4.52 -6.60
CA GLN A 102 -6.37 5.26 -5.55
C GLN A 102 -7.89 5.13 -5.68
N ARG A 103 -8.44 5.31 -6.90
CA ARG A 103 -9.87 5.10 -7.17
C ARG A 103 -10.34 3.70 -6.80
N ASN A 104 -9.55 2.66 -7.12
CA ASN A 104 -9.84 1.29 -6.72
C ASN A 104 -9.87 1.10 -5.20
N LYS A 105 -9.02 1.80 -4.44
CA LYS A 105 -9.09 1.78 -2.97
C LYS A 105 -10.39 2.40 -2.47
N LEU A 106 -10.80 3.56 -3.03
CA LEU A 106 -12.01 4.27 -2.62
C LEU A 106 -13.27 3.42 -2.75
N TYR A 107 -13.39 2.58 -3.78
CA TYR A 107 -14.50 1.64 -3.92
C TYR A 107 -14.63 0.67 -2.74
N ASN A 108 -13.52 0.35 -2.06
CA ASN A 108 -13.48 -0.57 -0.93
C ASN A 108 -13.67 0.13 0.44
N TYR A 109 -13.67 1.46 0.50
CA TYR A 109 -13.87 2.20 1.75
C TYR A 109 -15.30 2.02 2.28
N LYS A 110 -16.30 2.08 1.40
CA LYS A 110 -17.71 1.90 1.78
C LYS A 110 -17.97 0.50 2.38
N PRO A 111 -17.51 -0.62 1.79
CA PRO A 111 -17.58 -1.93 2.43
C PRO A 111 -16.92 -1.99 3.81
N VAL A 112 -15.71 -1.41 3.98
CA VAL A 112 -15.03 -1.37 5.29
C VAL A 112 -15.86 -0.58 6.31
N PHE A 113 -16.38 0.58 5.92
CA PHE A 113 -17.23 1.40 6.77
C PHE A 113 -18.52 0.68 7.20
N ARG A 114 -19.18 -0.03 6.28
CA ARG A 114 -20.34 -0.88 6.63
C ARG A 114 -19.96 -1.98 7.62
N CYS A 115 -18.75 -2.53 7.53
CA CYS A 115 -18.28 -3.52 8.48
C CYS A 115 -18.07 -2.95 9.88
N LEU A 116 -17.63 -1.68 9.98
CA LEU A 116 -17.54 -0.97 11.26
C LEU A 116 -18.93 -0.75 11.86
N GLN A 117 -19.88 -0.24 11.07
CA GLN A 117 -21.26 -0.02 11.51
C GLN A 117 -21.93 -1.31 12.01
N ALA A 118 -21.70 -2.43 11.34
CA ALA A 118 -22.27 -3.73 11.71
C ALA A 118 -21.73 -4.31 13.05
N GLN A 119 -20.72 -3.70 13.66
CA GLN A 119 -20.20 -4.08 14.98
C GLN A 119 -20.50 -3.02 16.04
N LEU A 120 -21.28 -1.98 15.72
CA LEU A 120 -21.64 -0.96 16.71
C LEU A 120 -22.45 -1.55 17.85
N ASP A 121 -23.40 -2.44 17.54
CA ASP A 121 -24.29 -3.05 18.53
C ASP A 121 -23.53 -3.89 19.57
N THR A 122 -22.35 -4.43 19.22
CA THR A 122 -21.52 -5.20 20.17
C THR A 122 -20.80 -4.32 21.19
N VAL A 123 -20.84 -2.99 21.01
CA VAL A 123 -20.25 -1.99 21.90
C VAL A 123 -21.30 -1.43 22.86
N ILE A 124 -22.60 -1.76 22.71
CA ILE A 124 -23.66 -1.29 23.60
C ILE A 124 -23.32 -1.64 25.06
N GLY A 125 -23.44 -0.65 25.94
CA GLY A 125 -23.14 -0.77 27.37
C GLY A 125 -21.67 -0.53 27.74
N ARG A 126 -20.78 -0.29 26.78
CA ARG A 126 -19.42 0.18 27.04
C ARG A 126 -19.35 1.71 27.07
N GLU A 127 -18.37 2.26 27.76
CA GLU A 127 -18.16 3.71 27.89
C GLU A 127 -17.95 4.40 26.53
N GLU A 128 -17.32 3.70 25.58
CA GLU A 128 -16.97 4.25 24.27
C GLU A 128 -18.15 4.27 23.28
N TYR A 129 -19.31 3.69 23.64
CA TYR A 129 -20.43 3.52 22.72
C TYR A 129 -20.92 4.83 22.12
N ASP A 130 -21.27 5.81 22.96
CA ASP A 130 -21.89 7.07 22.51
C ASP A 130 -20.95 7.85 21.57
N ASN A 131 -19.67 7.91 21.94
CA ASN A 131 -18.64 8.55 21.13
C ASN A 131 -18.46 7.84 19.78
N TRP A 132 -18.40 6.50 19.79
CA TRP A 132 -18.21 5.73 18.57
C TRP A 132 -19.43 5.76 17.65
N ALA A 133 -20.65 5.70 18.20
CA ALA A 133 -21.89 5.88 17.47
C ALA A 133 -21.95 7.26 16.80
N ASN A 134 -21.56 8.32 17.51
CA ASN A 134 -21.48 9.67 16.95
C ASN A 134 -20.46 9.75 15.79
N ILE A 135 -19.26 9.19 15.96
CA ILE A 135 -18.24 9.14 14.90
C ILE A 135 -18.76 8.43 13.64
N LEU A 136 -19.38 7.26 13.81
CA LEU A 136 -19.97 6.53 12.68
C LEU A 136 -21.14 7.30 12.05
N GLY A 137 -21.92 8.02 12.84
CA GLY A 137 -22.99 8.90 12.36
C GLY A 137 -22.46 10.04 11.50
N LEU A 138 -21.43 10.76 11.97
CA LEU A 138 -20.77 11.85 11.25
C LEU A 138 -20.17 11.34 9.92
N LEU A 139 -19.39 10.26 9.97
CA LEU A 139 -18.81 9.68 8.76
C LEU A 139 -19.89 9.20 7.78
N GLY A 140 -21.01 8.68 8.29
CA GLY A 140 -22.14 8.21 7.48
C GLY A 140 -22.90 9.34 6.78
N SER A 141 -22.93 10.54 7.38
CA SER A 141 -23.56 11.74 6.81
C SER A 141 -22.60 12.57 5.94
N GLY A 142 -21.34 12.16 5.82
CA GLY A 142 -20.31 12.88 5.05
C GLY A 142 -19.64 14.01 5.84
N LEU A 143 -19.87 14.10 7.14
CA LEU A 143 -19.19 15.01 8.06
C LEU A 143 -17.90 14.36 8.59
N HIS A 144 -16.98 15.21 9.08
CA HIS A 144 -15.70 14.77 9.61
C HIS A 144 -15.66 14.87 11.14
N PRO A 145 -15.45 13.76 11.88
CA PRO A 145 -15.25 13.80 13.32
C PRO A 145 -13.94 14.51 13.68
N LYS A 146 -13.85 15.09 14.89
CA LYS A 146 -12.62 15.72 15.37
C LYS A 146 -11.58 14.66 15.70
N ALA A 147 -10.30 15.03 15.61
CA ALA A 147 -9.19 14.13 15.91
C ALA A 147 -9.27 13.55 17.34
N ASP A 148 -9.60 14.39 18.33
CA ASP A 148 -9.70 13.97 19.73
C ASP A 148 -10.79 12.92 19.95
N ASP A 149 -11.94 13.04 19.26
CA ASP A 149 -13.04 12.08 19.34
C ASP A 149 -12.60 10.70 18.79
N ILE A 150 -11.86 10.71 17.67
CA ILE A 150 -11.30 9.48 17.08
C ILE A 150 -10.32 8.84 18.07
N ILE A 151 -9.42 9.62 18.68
CA ILE A 151 -8.41 9.13 19.62
C ILE A 151 -9.07 8.47 20.84
N ARG A 152 -10.16 9.05 21.37
CA ARG A 152 -10.93 8.46 22.48
C ARG A 152 -11.49 7.07 22.17
N SER A 153 -11.73 6.77 20.90
CA SER A 153 -12.22 5.45 20.46
C SER A 153 -11.11 4.42 20.23
N ALA A 154 -9.84 4.77 20.47
CA ALA A 154 -8.71 3.90 20.16
C ALA A 154 -8.72 2.57 20.92
N GLU A 155 -9.28 2.54 22.15
CA GLU A 155 -9.37 1.32 22.96
C GLU A 155 -10.21 0.22 22.27
N LEU A 156 -11.25 0.60 21.51
CA LEU A 156 -12.08 -0.33 20.75
C LEU A 156 -11.29 -1.11 19.68
N PHE A 157 -10.13 -0.61 19.27
CA PHE A 157 -9.23 -1.22 18.28
C PHE A 157 -8.09 -2.05 18.90
N ARG A 158 -7.92 -2.00 20.23
CA ARG A 158 -6.91 -2.80 20.95
C ARG A 158 -7.40 -4.20 21.29
N GLY A 159 -8.71 -4.39 21.37
CA GLY A 159 -9.34 -5.66 21.68
C GLY A 159 -10.60 -5.93 20.85
N ASP A 160 -11.53 -6.67 21.43
CA ASP A 160 -12.85 -6.83 20.84
C ASP A 160 -13.59 -5.48 20.77
N PRO A 161 -14.26 -5.10 19.66
CA PRO A 161 -14.50 -5.93 18.46
C PRO A 161 -13.56 -5.61 17.27
N TYR A 162 -12.83 -4.49 17.27
CA TYR A 162 -12.15 -4.00 16.06
C TYR A 162 -10.70 -4.43 15.89
N HIS A 163 -10.07 -5.05 16.90
CA HIS A 163 -8.73 -5.60 16.74
C HIS A 163 -8.72 -6.74 15.70
N PHE A 164 -7.62 -6.87 14.94
CA PHE A 164 -7.51 -7.83 13.85
C PHE A 164 -7.80 -9.27 14.24
N SER A 165 -7.68 -9.66 15.50
CA SER A 165 -8.03 -11.00 15.99
C SER A 165 -9.54 -11.25 16.02
N TYR A 166 -10.36 -10.22 16.26
CA TYR A 166 -11.80 -10.31 16.49
C TYR A 166 -12.64 -10.03 15.23
N LEU A 167 -12.09 -9.29 14.25
CA LEU A 167 -12.81 -8.94 13.02
C LEU A 167 -13.41 -10.16 12.32
N TYR A 168 -14.71 -10.21 12.02
CA TYR A 168 -15.27 -11.31 11.25
C TYR A 168 -14.73 -11.37 9.80
N THR A 169 -14.93 -12.50 9.12
CA THR A 169 -14.32 -12.79 7.80
C THR A 169 -14.64 -11.73 6.72
N GLY A 170 -15.85 -11.18 6.72
CA GLY A 170 -16.26 -10.14 5.76
C GLY A 170 -15.42 -8.87 5.91
N HIS A 171 -15.27 -8.37 7.13
CA HIS A 171 -14.45 -7.19 7.42
C HIS A 171 -12.99 -7.40 7.00
N VAL A 172 -12.40 -8.55 7.33
CA VAL A 172 -11.03 -8.89 6.93
C VAL A 172 -10.86 -8.87 5.40
N LYS A 173 -11.82 -9.43 4.65
CA LYS A 173 -11.77 -9.40 3.18
C LYS A 173 -11.86 -7.97 2.64
N SER A 174 -12.77 -7.15 3.17
CA SER A 174 -12.92 -5.75 2.77
C SER A 174 -11.64 -4.95 3.00
N LEU A 175 -10.98 -5.12 4.16
CA LEU A 175 -9.69 -4.48 4.45
C LEU A 175 -8.58 -4.95 3.50
N LEU A 176 -8.51 -6.24 3.19
CA LEU A 176 -7.54 -6.78 2.23
C LEU A 176 -7.75 -6.18 0.83
N HIS A 177 -9.00 -6.11 0.35
CA HIS A 177 -9.34 -5.49 -0.92
C HIS A 177 -9.00 -4.00 -0.95
N MET A 178 -9.31 -3.27 0.12
CA MET A 178 -8.94 -1.85 0.29
C MET A 178 -7.44 -1.62 0.13
N HIS A 179 -6.61 -2.54 0.60
CA HIS A 179 -5.15 -2.47 0.45
C HIS A 179 -4.61 -3.16 -0.80
N GLY A 180 -5.47 -3.65 -1.71
CA GLY A 180 -5.05 -4.35 -2.92
C GLY A 180 -4.33 -5.67 -2.66
N MET A 181 -4.69 -6.35 -1.58
CA MET A 181 -4.08 -7.61 -1.13
C MET A 181 -4.99 -8.81 -1.41
N HIS A 182 -4.40 -9.98 -1.67
CA HIS A 182 -5.17 -11.19 -1.93
C HIS A 182 -5.84 -11.73 -0.66
N THR A 183 -7.01 -12.38 -0.84
CA THR A 183 -7.88 -12.89 0.22
C THR A 183 -7.71 -14.38 0.52
N GLY A 184 -6.60 -14.97 0.07
CA GLY A 184 -6.22 -16.36 0.32
C GLY A 184 -5.77 -16.62 1.77
N TRP A 185 -4.80 -17.49 1.98
CA TRP A 185 -4.28 -17.85 3.32
C TRP A 185 -3.70 -16.66 4.09
N ARG A 186 -3.51 -16.82 5.41
CA ARG A 186 -2.81 -15.87 6.31
C ARG A 186 -3.36 -14.42 6.27
N ARG A 187 -4.67 -14.26 6.08
CA ARG A 187 -5.36 -12.96 5.92
C ARG A 187 -5.06 -11.93 7.01
N ARG A 188 -5.31 -12.29 8.27
CA ARG A 188 -5.09 -11.41 9.44
C ARG A 188 -3.61 -11.07 9.62
N LYS A 189 -2.74 -12.09 9.52
CA LYS A 189 -1.28 -11.92 9.57
C LYS A 189 -0.81 -10.91 8.52
N ARG A 190 -1.33 -10.98 7.29
CA ARG A 190 -1.01 -10.03 6.22
C ARG A 190 -1.45 -8.59 6.54
N LEU A 191 -2.64 -8.42 7.14
CA LEU A 191 -3.10 -7.11 7.60
C LEU A 191 -2.21 -6.56 8.71
N ALA A 192 -1.87 -7.39 9.69
CA ALA A 192 -0.97 -7.03 10.79
C ALA A 192 0.43 -6.64 10.28
N GLU A 193 1.03 -7.47 9.40
CA GLU A 193 2.30 -7.18 8.74
C GLU A 193 2.25 -5.85 7.98
N ARG A 194 1.14 -5.58 7.27
CA ARG A 194 0.95 -4.30 6.56
C ARG A 194 0.89 -3.11 7.52
N ALA A 195 0.22 -3.25 8.66
CA ALA A 195 0.13 -2.21 9.68
C ALA A 195 1.50 -1.95 10.33
N SER A 196 2.23 -3.00 10.72
CA SER A 196 3.58 -2.88 11.27
C SER A 196 4.54 -2.21 10.28
N VAL A 197 4.46 -2.59 9.01
CA VAL A 197 5.26 -1.96 7.95
C VAL A 197 4.96 -0.46 7.82
N LEU A 198 3.68 -0.07 7.93
CA LEU A 198 3.32 1.35 7.85
C LEU A 198 3.91 2.14 9.02
N GLN A 199 3.84 1.57 10.22
CA GLN A 199 4.43 2.14 11.42
C GLN A 199 5.97 2.26 11.32
N GLU A 200 6.65 1.25 10.78
CA GLU A 200 8.10 1.29 10.57
C GLU A 200 8.51 2.37 9.55
N ILE A 201 7.67 2.63 8.54
CA ILE A 201 7.84 3.76 7.62
C ILE A 201 7.71 5.09 8.37
N ASP A 202 6.71 5.23 9.24
CA ASP A 202 6.54 6.43 10.07
C ASP A 202 7.75 6.66 10.99
N PHE A 203 8.23 5.61 11.67
CA PHE A 203 9.45 5.73 12.47
C PHE A 203 10.69 6.05 11.63
N ALA A 204 10.77 5.55 10.40
CA ALA A 204 11.87 5.90 9.49
C ALA A 204 11.84 7.38 9.09
N ILE A 205 10.66 7.95 8.84
CA ILE A 205 10.49 9.38 8.55
C ILE A 205 11.00 10.23 9.72
N GLU A 206 10.61 9.88 10.96
CA GLU A 206 11.08 10.59 12.15
C GLU A 206 12.61 10.50 12.30
N ARG A 207 13.20 9.30 12.14
CA ARG A 207 14.66 9.10 12.18
C ARG A 207 15.41 9.89 11.09
N GLU A 208 14.78 10.10 9.94
CA GLU A 208 15.36 10.83 8.81
C GLU A 208 15.27 12.36 8.97
N GLY A 209 14.72 12.85 10.08
CA GLY A 209 14.60 14.28 10.39
C GLY A 209 13.20 14.85 10.16
N GLY A 210 12.18 14.00 10.09
CA GLY A 210 10.77 14.40 10.04
C GLY A 210 10.28 14.80 8.65
N LEU A 211 9.05 15.31 8.60
CA LEU A 211 8.33 15.63 7.36
C LEU A 211 9.03 16.70 6.50
N ASP A 212 9.75 17.64 7.13
CA ASP A 212 10.45 18.74 6.44
C ASP A 212 11.61 18.27 5.54
N LYS A 213 12.07 17.03 5.74
CA LYS A 213 13.12 16.42 4.91
C LYS A 213 12.57 15.69 3.69
N LEU A 214 11.26 15.47 3.60
CA LEU A 214 10.65 14.81 2.47
C LEU A 214 10.44 15.82 1.33
N THR A 215 10.82 15.41 0.12
CA THR A 215 10.44 16.14 -1.08
C THR A 215 8.92 16.07 -1.29
N GLN A 216 8.37 17.01 -2.08
CA GLN A 216 6.93 17.03 -2.38
C GLN A 216 6.41 15.72 -2.98
N GLU A 217 7.19 15.07 -3.85
CA GLU A 217 6.79 13.78 -4.41
C GLU A 217 6.82 12.66 -3.35
N GLU A 218 7.76 12.69 -2.40
CA GLU A 218 7.82 11.71 -1.31
C GLU A 218 6.66 11.89 -0.33
N LEU A 219 6.28 13.13 -0.01
CA LEU A 219 5.07 13.43 0.76
C LEU A 219 3.83 12.91 0.05
N ARG A 220 3.69 13.19 -1.26
CA ARG A 220 2.57 12.71 -2.08
C ARG A 220 2.47 11.19 -2.03
N GLN A 221 3.59 10.48 -2.17
CA GLN A 221 3.64 9.02 -2.08
C GLN A 221 3.28 8.52 -0.68
N ALA A 222 3.81 9.16 0.37
CA ALA A 222 3.49 8.81 1.76
C ALA A 222 1.99 8.94 2.06
N CYS A 223 1.33 9.96 1.51
CA CYS A 223 -0.13 10.13 1.57
C CYS A 223 -0.88 9.01 0.85
N PHE A 224 -0.50 8.68 -0.39
CA PHE A 224 -1.14 7.59 -1.14
C PHE A 224 -1.02 6.22 -0.45
N ILE A 225 0.10 5.96 0.20
CA ILE A 225 0.34 4.73 0.96
C ILE A 225 -0.65 4.62 2.13
N ARG A 226 -0.94 5.76 2.79
CA ARG A 226 -1.91 5.91 3.90
C ARG A 226 -3.36 6.06 3.44
N GLY A 227 -3.61 6.15 2.13
CA GLY A 227 -4.95 6.30 1.58
C GLY A 227 -5.51 7.71 1.67
N LEU A 228 -4.67 8.70 1.99
CA LEU A 228 -4.97 10.12 1.91
C LEU A 228 -4.97 10.54 0.44
N ASN A 229 -5.77 11.55 0.08
CA ASN A 229 -5.72 12.16 -1.24
C ASN A 229 -4.72 13.32 -1.21
N PRO A 230 -3.54 13.21 -1.85
CA PRO A 230 -2.56 14.29 -1.88
C PRO A 230 -2.72 15.20 -3.10
N ILE A 231 -3.77 14.97 -3.91
CA ILE A 231 -4.06 15.79 -5.09
C ILE A 231 -5.21 16.69 -4.68
N ASN A 232 -4.87 17.95 -4.42
CA ASN A 232 -5.86 19.01 -4.35
C ASN A 232 -6.50 19.09 -5.74
N ASN A 233 -7.77 18.70 -5.83
CA ASN A 233 -8.61 19.21 -6.90
C ASN A 233 -9.01 20.61 -6.40
N GLU A 234 -8.42 21.65 -7.00
CA GLU A 234 -9.17 22.90 -7.14
C GLU A 234 -10.44 22.64 -7.96
#